data_AF-A0A7S4MQI7-F1
#
_entry.id   AF-A0A7S4MQI7-F1
#
_cell.length_a   1.000
_cell.length_b   1.000
_cell.length_c   1.000
_cell.angle_alpha   90.00
_cell.angle_beta   90.00
_cell.angle_gamma   90.00
#
_symmetry.space_group_name_H-M   'P 1'
#
loop_
_entity.id
_entity.type
_entity.pdbx_description
1 polymer ?
#
loop_
_entity_poly.entity_id
_entity_poly.type
_entity_poly.pdbx_seq_one_letter_code
_entity_poly.pdbx_strand_id
1 'polypeptide(L)'
;MDMNFIVKFLLHNSVDATTSGSKGAKSAGPEIFNSEDQIIGQVILHSFALLGFTETELEKKTYMGALSFVSPNYQPYALLVLDLLHYKNLSGNPFNFTDLKHLPNITEDSNILLISRVLSVLPMNFKKDSAWTGLVDHDLLAFNCILKALGRSIRGLFEMVLLGILIRTKVQIEHSRYASISQRLPFYQENNTALGIVAKEFLMNEQANSKNSIAEKYPCCLSPVEDLKKGIQFWNEIVLMVKELGSQNLIDEGALAQFVSADAFLKKRQSSLH
;
A
#
# COMPACT_ATOMS: atom_id res chain seq x y z
N MET A 1 14.31 -0.18 -4.95
CA MET A 1 13.17 -0.87 -5.61
C MET A 1 12.65 0.11 -6.65
N ASP A 2 12.98 -0.07 -7.93
CA ASP A 2 12.48 0.83 -8.98
C ASP A 2 11.04 0.43 -9.32
N MET A 3 10.10 0.98 -8.54
CA MET A 3 8.69 0.61 -8.58
C MET A 3 7.92 1.25 -9.71
N ASN A 4 8.57 2.12 -10.51
CA ASN A 4 8.02 2.71 -11.73
C ASN A 4 7.46 1.67 -12.72
N PHE A 5 7.83 0.40 -12.52
CA PHE A 5 7.52 -0.70 -13.40
C PHE A 5 6.04 -1.11 -13.42
N ILE A 6 5.28 -1.11 -12.32
CA ILE A 6 3.87 -1.56 -12.37
C ILE A 6 3.10 -0.68 -13.35
N VAL A 7 3.14 0.64 -13.20
CA VAL A 7 2.47 1.55 -14.14
C VAL A 7 3.16 1.61 -15.51
N LYS A 8 4.49 1.60 -15.61
CA LYS A 8 5.18 1.61 -16.92
C LYS A 8 4.92 0.35 -17.74
N PHE A 9 4.90 -0.83 -17.12
CA PHE A 9 4.57 -2.10 -17.77
C PHE A 9 3.12 -2.12 -18.26
N LEU A 10 2.20 -1.55 -17.48
CA LEU A 10 0.78 -1.48 -17.83
C LEU A 10 0.48 -0.45 -18.91
N LEU A 11 1.17 0.70 -18.89
CA LEU A 11 1.01 1.73 -19.90
C LEU A 11 1.73 1.36 -21.21
N HIS A 12 2.93 0.77 -21.19
CA HIS A 12 3.62 0.38 -22.42
C HIS A 12 2.89 -0.73 -23.20
N ASN A 13 2.30 -1.72 -22.52
CA ASN A 13 1.51 -2.75 -23.20
C ASN A 13 0.20 -2.20 -23.82
N SER A 14 -0.31 -1.04 -23.39
CA SER A 14 -1.46 -0.38 -24.01
C SER A 14 -1.13 0.39 -25.30
N VAL A 15 0.11 0.91 -25.42
CA VAL A 15 0.56 1.68 -26.59
C VAL A 15 0.93 0.76 -27.74
N ASP A 16 1.52 -0.40 -27.44
CA ASP A 16 1.87 -1.40 -28.45
C ASP A 16 0.63 -2.11 -29.02
N ALA A 17 -0.48 -2.16 -28.26
CA ALA A 17 -1.75 -2.72 -28.74
C ALA A 17 -2.55 -1.77 -29.66
N THR A 18 -2.29 -0.45 -29.62
CA THR A 18 -3.11 0.56 -30.33
C THR A 18 -2.41 1.21 -31.52
N THR A 19 -1.15 0.87 -31.82
CA THR A 19 -0.39 1.47 -32.95
C THR A 19 0.12 0.51 -34.02
N SER A 20 -0.26 -0.78 -34.01
CA SER A 20 0.02 -1.68 -35.14
C SER A 20 -1.17 -1.79 -36.11
N GLY A 21 -1.36 -0.74 -36.92
CA GLY A 21 -2.14 -0.85 -38.14
C GLY A 21 -1.45 -1.77 -39.15
N SER A 22 -2.13 -2.85 -39.53
CA SER A 22 -1.98 -3.60 -40.79
C SER A 22 -0.55 -3.97 -41.21
N LYS A 23 -0.11 -5.20 -40.87
CA LYS A 23 0.62 -6.11 -41.78
C LYS A 23 0.84 -7.49 -41.14
N GLY A 24 0.18 -8.51 -41.69
CA GLY A 24 0.57 -9.92 -41.62
C GLY A 24 0.50 -10.58 -40.24
N ALA A 25 -0.60 -11.30 -39.99
CA ALA A 25 -0.69 -12.24 -38.88
C ALA A 25 0.33 -13.38 -39.08
N LYS A 26 1.55 -13.20 -38.56
CA LYS A 26 2.40 -14.32 -38.15
C LYS A 26 1.85 -14.81 -36.82
N SER A 27 1.50 -16.09 -36.75
CA SER A 27 1.16 -16.77 -35.49
C SER A 27 2.24 -16.44 -34.46
N ALA A 28 1.86 -15.73 -33.39
CA ALA A 28 2.78 -15.40 -32.32
C ALA A 28 3.32 -16.71 -31.75
N GLY A 29 4.63 -16.94 -31.93
CA GLY A 29 5.31 -18.03 -31.25
C GLY A 29 5.19 -17.87 -29.73
N PRO A 30 5.50 -18.91 -28.94
CA PRO A 30 5.42 -18.81 -27.48
C PRO A 30 6.28 -17.64 -26.99
N GLU A 31 5.65 -16.67 -26.32
CA GLU A 31 6.31 -15.52 -25.71
C GLU A 31 7.34 -16.03 -24.68
N ILE A 32 8.62 -15.74 -24.90
CA ILE A 32 9.73 -16.15 -24.01
C ILE A 32 10.13 -14.95 -23.17
N PHE A 33 10.15 -15.11 -21.85
CA PHE A 33 10.57 -14.05 -20.92
C PHE A 33 12.08 -14.06 -20.72
N ASN A 34 12.71 -12.93 -21.04
CA ASN A 34 14.17 -12.78 -21.10
C ASN A 34 14.72 -11.83 -20.01
N SER A 35 13.85 -11.12 -19.28
CA SER A 35 14.23 -10.17 -18.23
C SER A 35 13.51 -10.46 -16.91
N GLU A 36 14.20 -10.25 -15.78
CA GLU A 36 13.61 -10.33 -14.43
C GLU A 36 12.37 -9.42 -14.32
N ASP A 37 12.42 -8.24 -14.95
CA ASP A 37 11.35 -7.26 -14.89
C ASP A 37 10.09 -7.79 -15.59
N GLN A 38 10.24 -8.42 -16.76
CA GLN A 38 9.12 -9.03 -17.48
C GLN A 38 8.45 -10.12 -16.64
N ILE A 39 9.24 -10.95 -15.96
CA ILE A 39 8.71 -11.99 -15.08
C ILE A 39 7.95 -11.37 -13.91
N ILE A 40 8.53 -10.37 -13.24
CA ILE A 40 7.87 -9.67 -12.14
C ILE A 40 6.55 -9.04 -12.61
N GLY A 41 6.51 -8.46 -13.80
CA GLY A 41 5.29 -7.90 -14.39
C GLY A 41 4.21 -8.92 -14.64
N GLN A 42 4.59 -10.08 -15.19
CA GLN A 42 3.66 -11.18 -15.39
C GLN A 42 3.15 -11.74 -14.07
N VAL A 43 4.02 -11.87 -13.06
CA VAL A 43 3.61 -12.28 -11.72
C VAL A 43 2.57 -11.32 -11.15
N ILE A 44 2.83 -10.03 -11.17
CA ILE A 44 1.92 -9.01 -10.63
C ILE A 44 0.59 -9.01 -11.40
N LEU A 45 0.64 -9.03 -12.73
CA LEU A 45 -0.56 -9.04 -13.57
C LEU A 45 -1.45 -10.27 -13.32
N HIS A 46 -0.86 -11.47 -13.32
CA HIS A 46 -1.61 -12.70 -13.08
C HIS A 46 -2.16 -12.75 -11.64
N SER A 47 -1.40 -12.23 -10.68
CA SER A 47 -1.84 -12.16 -9.30
C SER A 47 -3.00 -11.17 -9.13
N PHE A 48 -2.99 -10.03 -9.82
CA PHE A 48 -4.13 -9.10 -9.80
C PHE A 48 -5.37 -9.69 -10.46
N ALA A 49 -5.22 -10.49 -11.52
CA ALA A 49 -6.33 -11.24 -12.09
C ALA A 49 -6.92 -12.24 -11.07
N LEU A 50 -6.07 -12.94 -10.31
CA LEU A 50 -6.51 -13.86 -9.27
C LEU A 50 -7.14 -13.15 -8.06
N LEU A 51 -6.70 -11.94 -7.74
CA LEU A 51 -7.31 -11.07 -6.72
C LEU A 51 -8.61 -10.42 -7.19
N GLY A 52 -9.00 -10.56 -8.46
CA GLY A 52 -10.19 -9.92 -9.02
C GLY A 52 -10.03 -8.41 -9.26
N PHE A 53 -8.79 -7.91 -9.33
CA PHE A 53 -8.49 -6.49 -9.55
C PHE A 53 -8.45 -6.08 -11.02
N THR A 54 -8.56 -7.04 -11.94
CA THR A 54 -8.62 -6.82 -13.38
C THR A 54 -9.91 -7.39 -13.95
N GLU A 55 -10.62 -6.62 -14.77
CA GLU A 55 -11.56 -7.18 -15.74
C GLU A 55 -10.82 -7.59 -17.02
N THR A 56 -11.51 -8.29 -17.93
CA THR A 56 -10.97 -8.79 -19.22
C THR A 56 -10.40 -7.70 -20.13
N GLU A 57 -10.62 -6.42 -19.81
CA GLU A 57 -10.02 -5.26 -20.47
C GLU A 57 -9.18 -4.49 -19.42
N LEU A 58 -7.91 -4.21 -19.75
CA LEU A 58 -6.96 -3.38 -18.98
C LEU A 58 -7.38 -1.89 -18.98
N GLU A 59 -8.64 -1.60 -18.72
CA GLU A 59 -9.16 -0.24 -18.63
C GLU A 59 -8.81 0.42 -17.29
N LYS A 60 -8.81 1.76 -17.30
CA LYS A 60 -8.70 2.61 -16.09
C LYS A 60 -9.84 2.36 -15.09
N LYS A 61 -10.90 1.66 -15.50
CA LYS A 61 -12.08 1.32 -14.70
C LYS A 61 -11.90 0.08 -13.81
N THR A 62 -10.72 -0.10 -13.26
CA THR A 62 -10.37 -1.29 -12.47
C THR A 62 -9.68 -0.89 -11.18
N TYR A 63 -9.74 -1.75 -10.17
CA TYR A 63 -8.97 -1.60 -8.93
C TYR A 63 -7.48 -1.40 -9.22
N MET A 64 -6.97 -2.14 -10.21
CA MET A 64 -5.61 -1.98 -10.73
C MET A 64 -5.34 -0.59 -11.31
N GLY A 65 -6.28 -0.03 -12.08
CA GLY A 65 -6.19 1.32 -12.63
C GLY A 65 -6.09 2.41 -11.55
N ALA A 66 -6.75 2.22 -10.41
CA ALA A 66 -6.71 3.17 -9.29
C ALA A 66 -5.30 3.32 -8.68
N LEU A 67 -4.44 2.29 -8.76
CA LEU A 67 -3.05 2.38 -8.29
C LEU A 67 -2.21 3.40 -9.08
N SER A 68 -2.66 3.82 -10.27
CA SER A 68 -1.98 4.86 -11.05
C SER A 68 -2.00 6.25 -10.41
N PHE A 69 -2.91 6.48 -9.45
CA PHE A 69 -2.99 7.71 -8.66
C PHE A 69 -1.98 7.75 -7.51
N VAL A 70 -1.28 6.63 -7.28
CA VAL A 70 -0.28 6.49 -6.22
C VAL A 70 1.12 6.42 -6.83
N SER A 71 2.03 7.17 -6.23
CA SER A 71 3.44 7.17 -6.58
C SER A 71 4.00 5.75 -6.55
N PRO A 72 4.86 5.36 -7.50
CA PRO A 72 5.30 3.98 -7.63
C PRO A 72 5.91 3.39 -6.35
N ASN A 73 6.69 4.19 -5.61
CA ASN A 73 7.31 3.80 -4.35
C ASN A 73 6.30 3.47 -3.22
N TYR A 74 5.03 3.85 -3.39
CA TYR A 74 3.97 3.59 -2.43
C TYR A 74 2.96 2.54 -2.91
N GLN A 75 3.04 2.07 -4.16
CA GLN A 75 2.03 1.19 -4.75
C GLN A 75 1.85 -0.15 -4.02
N PRO A 76 2.88 -0.85 -3.52
CA PRO A 76 2.67 -2.04 -2.70
C PRO A 76 1.89 -1.76 -1.42
N TYR A 77 2.12 -0.63 -0.79
CA TYR A 77 1.40 -0.25 0.43
C TYR A 77 -0.04 0.15 0.09
N ALA A 78 -0.24 0.86 -1.02
CA ALA A 78 -1.57 1.15 -1.54
C ALA A 78 -2.34 -0.11 -1.95
N LEU A 79 -1.68 -1.16 -2.43
CA LEU A 79 -2.31 -2.45 -2.73
C LEU A 79 -2.94 -3.08 -1.48
N LEU A 80 -2.29 -2.97 -0.31
CA LEU A 80 -2.88 -3.45 0.95
C LEU A 80 -4.11 -2.62 1.35
N VAL A 81 -4.05 -1.29 1.17
CA VAL A 81 -5.19 -0.39 1.41
C VAL A 81 -6.34 -0.71 0.46
N LEU A 82 -6.04 -0.92 -0.82
CA LEU A 82 -6.99 -1.27 -1.88
C LEU A 82 -7.70 -2.58 -1.58
N ASP A 83 -6.97 -3.60 -1.16
CA ASP A 83 -7.54 -4.91 -0.82
C ASP A 83 -8.43 -4.84 0.43
N LEU A 84 -8.01 -4.11 1.46
CA LEU A 84 -8.85 -3.86 2.63
C LEU A 84 -10.13 -3.06 2.29
N LEU A 85 -10.06 -2.14 1.32
CA LEU A 85 -11.24 -1.41 0.82
C LEU A 85 -12.15 -2.33 0.00
N HIS A 86 -11.58 -3.17 -0.87
CA HIS A 86 -12.33 -4.13 -1.69
C HIS A 86 -13.17 -5.07 -0.83
N TYR A 87 -12.60 -5.56 0.28
CA TYR A 87 -13.29 -6.42 1.24
C TYR A 87 -14.03 -5.68 2.35
N LYS A 88 -14.15 -4.34 2.26
CA LYS A 88 -14.86 -3.49 3.26
C LYS A 88 -14.34 -3.62 4.69
N ASN A 89 -13.06 -3.96 4.85
CA ASN A 89 -12.39 -4.18 6.13
C ASN A 89 -11.57 -2.97 6.61
N LEU A 90 -11.49 -1.89 5.82
CA LEU A 90 -10.90 -0.63 6.24
C LEU A 90 -12.01 0.35 6.67
N SER A 91 -12.01 0.72 7.94
CA SER A 91 -12.94 1.73 8.47
C SER A 91 -12.28 2.54 9.59
N GLY A 92 -12.91 3.64 9.97
CA GLY A 92 -12.58 4.40 11.20
C GLY A 92 -13.24 3.86 12.47
N ASN A 93 -13.95 2.73 12.42
CA ASN A 93 -14.66 2.20 13.58
C ASN A 93 -13.69 1.49 14.53
N PRO A 94 -13.81 1.66 15.86
CA PRO A 94 -12.95 0.98 16.83
C PRO A 94 -13.14 -0.53 16.75
N PHE A 95 -12.08 -1.30 16.99
CA PHE A 95 -12.21 -2.75 17.10
C PHE A 95 -12.89 -3.13 18.42
N ASN A 96 -13.95 -3.95 18.36
CA ASN A 96 -14.79 -4.33 19.50
C ASN A 96 -14.19 -5.42 20.41
N PHE A 97 -12.87 -5.51 20.57
CA PHE A 97 -12.27 -6.68 21.20
C PHE A 97 -12.15 -6.61 22.73
N THR A 98 -12.41 -5.47 23.39
CA THR A 98 -12.33 -5.36 24.87
C THR A 98 -12.86 -4.01 25.36
N ASP A 99 -13.19 -3.91 26.65
CA ASP A 99 -13.52 -2.64 27.31
C ASP A 99 -12.22 -1.82 27.47
N LEU A 100 -11.80 -1.16 26.40
CA LEU A 100 -10.49 -0.53 26.30
C LEU A 100 -10.40 0.75 27.13
N LYS A 101 -11.51 1.28 27.68
CA LYS A 101 -11.69 2.62 28.28
C LYS A 101 -10.64 3.07 29.31
N HIS A 102 -9.87 2.14 29.88
CA HIS A 102 -8.86 2.42 30.91
C HIS A 102 -7.42 2.53 30.37
N LEU A 103 -7.20 2.30 29.08
CA LEU A 103 -5.88 2.35 28.45
C LEU A 103 -5.46 3.79 28.06
N PRO A 104 -4.16 4.09 28.06
CA PRO A 104 -3.65 5.36 27.53
C PRO A 104 -3.84 5.44 26.01
N ASN A 105 -3.93 6.65 25.46
CA ASN A 105 -4.03 6.92 24.01
C ASN A 105 -5.26 6.34 23.29
N ILE A 106 -6.37 6.16 23.99
CA ILE A 106 -7.64 5.82 23.35
C ILE A 106 -8.21 7.07 22.68
N THR A 107 -8.68 6.90 21.46
CA THR A 107 -9.53 7.87 20.77
C THR A 107 -10.70 7.12 20.15
N GLU A 108 -11.88 7.70 20.28
CA GLU A 108 -13.08 7.25 19.55
C GLU A 108 -13.30 8.07 18.27
N ASP A 109 -12.42 9.03 17.98
CA ASP A 109 -12.50 9.81 16.74
C ASP A 109 -12.15 8.93 15.54
N SER A 110 -13.18 8.63 14.75
CA SER A 110 -13.09 7.77 13.58
C SER A 110 -12.13 8.31 12.51
N ASN A 111 -11.94 9.64 12.43
CA ASN A 111 -10.98 10.22 11.50
C ASN A 111 -9.55 9.89 11.91
N ILE A 112 -9.24 10.01 13.21
CA ILE A 112 -7.91 9.69 13.75
C ILE A 112 -7.60 8.21 13.57
N LEU A 113 -8.55 7.33 13.87
CA LEU A 113 -8.40 5.88 13.70
C LEU A 113 -8.17 5.53 12.23
N LEU A 114 -8.96 6.07 11.31
CA LEU A 114 -8.77 5.80 9.88
C LEU A 114 -7.40 6.26 9.36
N ILE A 115 -7.01 7.50 9.68
CA ILE A 115 -5.72 8.05 9.23
C ILE A 115 -4.56 7.24 9.81
N SER A 116 -4.57 6.97 11.11
CA SER A 116 -3.50 6.21 11.76
C SER A 116 -3.38 4.77 11.23
N ARG A 117 -4.49 4.11 10.91
CA ARG A 117 -4.50 2.78 10.27
C ARG A 117 -3.90 2.83 8.87
N VAL A 118 -4.31 3.77 8.00
CA VAL A 118 -3.74 3.90 6.65
C VAL A 118 -2.24 4.20 6.70
N LEU A 119 -1.81 5.09 7.60
CA LEU A 119 -0.40 5.43 7.75
C LEU A 119 0.43 4.30 8.39
N SER A 120 -0.18 3.41 9.17
CA SER A 120 0.51 2.22 9.71
C SER A 120 0.90 1.20 8.62
N VAL A 121 0.36 1.34 7.40
CA VAL A 121 0.76 0.50 6.27
C VAL A 121 2.17 0.85 5.77
N LEU A 122 2.66 2.06 6.02
CA LEU A 122 4.02 2.45 5.67
C LEU A 122 5.03 2.17 6.80
N PRO A 123 6.25 1.72 6.46
CA PRO A 123 7.28 1.53 7.47
C PRO A 123 7.84 2.88 7.94
N MET A 124 8.16 2.96 9.24
CA MET A 124 9.03 4.01 9.79
C MET A 124 10.46 3.49 9.94
N ASN A 125 11.45 4.34 9.68
CA ASN A 125 12.86 3.97 9.75
C ASN A 125 13.41 4.13 11.18
N PHE A 126 13.95 3.05 11.73
CA PHE A 126 14.63 3.05 13.04
C PHE A 126 16.13 3.23 12.91
N LYS A 127 16.76 3.76 13.94
CA LYS A 127 18.22 3.71 14.10
C LYS A 127 18.63 2.25 14.35
N LYS A 128 19.76 1.83 13.75
CA LYS A 128 20.18 0.40 13.70
C LYS A 128 20.20 -0.32 15.06
N ASP A 129 20.55 0.40 16.12
CA ASP A 129 20.72 -0.17 17.46
C ASP A 129 19.65 0.31 18.46
N SER A 130 18.52 0.85 17.96
CA SER A 130 17.46 1.38 18.82
C SER A 130 16.20 0.52 18.76
N ALA A 131 15.72 0.10 19.93
CA ALA A 131 14.42 -0.53 20.07
C ALA A 131 13.29 0.51 20.12
N TRP A 132 12.05 0.07 19.85
CA TRP A 132 10.87 0.92 20.02
C TRP A 132 10.67 1.26 21.50
N THR A 133 10.53 2.56 21.78
CA THR A 133 10.34 3.10 23.14
C THR A 133 8.98 3.79 23.32
N GLY A 134 8.17 3.87 22.27
CA GLY A 134 6.86 4.51 22.32
C GLY A 134 5.81 3.62 22.99
N LEU A 135 4.67 4.22 23.34
CA LEU A 135 3.53 3.49 23.89
C LEU A 135 2.98 2.50 22.85
N VAL A 136 2.47 1.37 23.33
CA VAL A 136 1.78 0.37 22.50
C VAL A 136 0.35 0.81 22.30
N ASP A 137 -0.10 0.80 21.04
CA ASP A 137 -1.48 1.08 20.68
C ASP A 137 -2.20 -0.22 20.33
N HIS A 138 -3.21 -0.58 21.12
CA HIS A 138 -3.93 -1.84 20.97
C HIS A 138 -4.78 -1.91 19.69
N ASP A 139 -5.36 -0.78 19.25
CA ASP A 139 -6.16 -0.72 18.03
C ASP A 139 -5.26 -0.94 16.80
N LEU A 140 -4.14 -0.22 16.75
CA LEU A 140 -3.17 -0.36 15.67
C LEU A 140 -2.45 -1.71 15.70
N LEU A 141 -2.26 -2.32 16.88
CA LEU A 141 -1.72 -3.67 16.98
C LEU A 141 -2.69 -4.71 16.40
N ALA A 142 -3.99 -4.60 16.71
CA ALA A 142 -5.01 -5.46 16.11
C ALA A 142 -5.07 -5.27 14.59
N PHE A 143 -5.04 -4.02 14.11
CA PHE A 143 -4.95 -3.72 12.69
C PHE A 143 -3.72 -4.34 12.03
N ASN A 144 -2.56 -4.26 12.68
CA ASN A 144 -1.31 -4.81 12.17
C ASN A 144 -1.34 -6.33 12.04
N CYS A 145 -2.04 -7.03 12.93
CA CYS A 145 -2.24 -8.47 12.79
C CYS A 145 -2.98 -8.80 11.48
N ILE A 146 -4.03 -8.04 11.16
CA ILE A 146 -4.77 -8.18 9.89
C ILE A 146 -3.84 -7.85 8.72
N LEU A 147 -3.13 -6.72 8.79
CA LEU A 147 -2.24 -6.27 7.72
C LEU A 147 -1.12 -7.26 7.42
N LYS A 148 -0.51 -7.86 8.46
CA LYS A 148 0.53 -8.87 8.32
C LYS A 148 -0.02 -10.18 7.75
N ALA A 149 -1.19 -10.62 8.20
CA ALA A 149 -1.84 -11.81 7.64
C ALA A 149 -2.16 -11.60 6.15
N LEU A 150 -2.64 -10.42 5.79
CA LEU A 150 -2.93 -10.05 4.41
C LEU A 150 -1.66 -9.97 3.55
N GLY A 151 -0.65 -9.23 4.01
CA GLY A 151 0.62 -9.08 3.29
C GLY A 151 1.33 -10.42 3.05
N ARG A 152 1.32 -11.34 4.03
CA ARG A 152 1.85 -12.70 3.87
C ARG A 152 1.04 -13.53 2.88
N SER A 153 -0.28 -13.38 2.87
CA SER A 153 -1.16 -14.08 1.93
C SER A 153 -0.91 -13.62 0.49
N ILE A 154 -0.85 -12.30 0.25
CA ILE A 154 -0.53 -11.75 -1.08
C ILE A 154 0.90 -12.11 -1.49
N ARG A 155 1.86 -12.12 -0.56
CA ARG A 155 3.22 -12.60 -0.84
C ARG A 155 3.21 -14.06 -1.29
N GLY A 156 2.49 -14.92 -0.57
CA GLY A 156 2.33 -16.33 -0.94
C GLY A 156 1.73 -16.49 -2.33
N LEU A 157 0.73 -15.69 -2.68
CA LEU A 157 0.16 -15.66 -4.03
C LEU A 157 1.22 -15.28 -5.08
N PHE A 158 1.99 -14.22 -4.86
CA PHE A 158 3.06 -13.82 -5.79
C PHE A 158 4.09 -14.92 -6.00
N GLU A 159 4.51 -15.62 -4.95
CA GLU A 159 5.47 -16.73 -5.04
C GLU A 159 4.88 -17.93 -5.80
N MET A 160 3.62 -18.26 -5.57
CA MET A 160 2.94 -19.37 -6.27
C MET A 160 2.78 -19.07 -7.76
N VAL A 161 2.44 -17.83 -8.12
CA VAL A 161 2.36 -17.39 -9.52
C VAL A 161 3.74 -17.38 -10.16
N LEU A 162 4.77 -16.90 -9.45
CA LEU A 162 6.16 -16.96 -9.92
C LEU A 162 6.58 -18.40 -10.22
N LEU A 163 6.33 -19.34 -9.29
CA LEU A 163 6.60 -20.75 -9.49
C LEU A 163 5.86 -21.30 -10.73
N GLY A 164 4.58 -20.93 -10.88
CA GLY A 164 3.78 -21.32 -12.04
C GLY A 164 4.35 -20.83 -13.38
N ILE A 165 4.87 -19.60 -13.43
CA ILE A 165 5.52 -19.03 -14.61
C ILE A 165 6.85 -19.75 -14.91
N LEU A 166 7.66 -20.02 -13.87
CA LEU A 166 8.95 -20.71 -14.00
C LEU A 166 8.78 -22.16 -14.49
N ILE A 167 7.78 -22.90 -13.99
CA ILE A 167 7.53 -24.30 -14.37
C ILE A 167 7.03 -24.43 -15.81
N ARG A 168 6.25 -23.47 -16.32
CA ARG A 168 5.65 -23.54 -17.68
C ARG A 168 6.66 -23.38 -18.82
N THR A 169 7.96 -23.39 -18.56
CA THR A 169 9.08 -23.41 -19.53
C THR A 169 9.21 -22.18 -20.45
N LYS A 170 8.53 -21.07 -20.13
CA LYS A 170 8.59 -19.82 -20.91
C LYS A 170 9.65 -18.82 -20.41
N VAL A 171 10.71 -19.29 -19.74
CA VAL A 171 11.71 -18.42 -19.10
C VAL A 171 13.12 -18.83 -19.51
N GLN A 172 13.92 -17.87 -19.99
CA GLN A 172 15.33 -18.04 -20.37
C GLN A 172 16.28 -17.36 -19.37
N ILE A 173 15.96 -17.39 -18.08
CA ILE A 173 16.79 -16.79 -17.03
C ILE A 173 17.54 -17.89 -16.27
N GLU A 174 18.79 -17.62 -15.91
CA GLU A 174 19.57 -18.51 -15.07
C GLU A 174 18.92 -18.75 -13.70
N HIS A 175 18.97 -20.00 -13.23
CA HIS A 175 18.46 -20.41 -11.92
C HIS A 175 19.02 -19.56 -10.76
N SER A 176 20.26 -19.07 -10.87
CA SER A 176 20.93 -18.20 -9.89
C SER A 176 20.14 -16.90 -9.62
N ARG A 177 19.36 -16.43 -10.59
CA ARG A 177 18.58 -15.19 -10.52
C ARG A 177 17.20 -15.37 -9.88
N TYR A 178 16.71 -16.60 -9.70
CA TYR A 178 15.36 -16.82 -9.17
C TYR A 178 15.19 -16.24 -7.77
N ALA A 179 16.23 -16.33 -6.93
CA ALA A 179 16.24 -15.70 -5.62
C ALA A 179 16.17 -14.17 -5.70
N SER A 180 16.88 -13.55 -6.66
CA SER A 180 16.81 -12.10 -6.92
C SER A 180 15.39 -11.67 -7.32
N ILE A 181 14.75 -12.42 -8.21
CA ILE A 181 13.38 -12.14 -8.66
C ILE A 181 12.41 -12.20 -7.47
N SER A 182 12.47 -13.27 -6.68
CA SER A 182 11.65 -13.41 -5.47
C SER A 182 11.87 -12.24 -4.51
N GLN A 183 13.12 -11.88 -4.17
CA GLN A 183 13.41 -10.76 -3.27
C GLN A 183 12.88 -9.40 -3.77
N ARG A 184 12.74 -9.24 -5.09
CA ARG A 184 12.21 -8.02 -5.71
C ARG A 184 10.69 -7.95 -5.75
N LEU A 185 9.98 -9.07 -5.54
CA LEU A 185 8.53 -9.06 -5.40
C LEU A 185 8.11 -8.28 -4.14
N PRO A 186 6.91 -7.65 -4.13
CA PRO A 186 6.44 -6.91 -2.97
C PRO A 186 6.26 -7.77 -1.72
N PHE A 187 6.17 -7.12 -0.55
CA PHE A 187 5.92 -7.75 0.76
C PHE A 187 6.97 -8.78 1.22
N TYR A 188 8.22 -8.64 0.76
CA TYR A 188 9.35 -9.43 1.26
C TYR A 188 9.65 -9.15 2.74
N GLN A 189 9.49 -7.89 3.15
CA GLN A 189 9.64 -7.45 4.54
C GLN A 189 8.30 -6.98 5.10
N GLU A 190 8.09 -7.25 6.39
CA GLU A 190 6.91 -6.79 7.10
C GLU A 190 7.12 -5.37 7.64
N ASN A 191 6.05 -4.57 7.56
CA ASN A 191 6.06 -3.24 8.13
C ASN A 191 5.78 -3.26 9.63
N ASN A 192 6.23 -2.20 10.29
CA ASN A 192 5.91 -1.90 11.68
C ASN A 192 4.78 -0.87 11.76
N THR A 193 4.14 -0.75 12.92
CA THR A 193 3.02 0.19 13.16
C THR A 193 3.48 1.59 13.57
N ALA A 194 4.79 1.86 13.65
CA ALA A 194 5.30 3.05 14.32
C ALA A 194 4.83 4.33 13.65
N LEU A 195 4.74 4.37 12.31
CA LEU A 195 4.21 5.56 11.63
C LEU A 195 2.75 5.84 12.00
N GLY A 196 1.92 4.80 12.12
CA GLY A 196 0.54 4.94 12.58
C GLY A 196 0.44 5.48 14.00
N ILE A 197 1.31 5.02 14.91
CA ILE A 197 1.34 5.49 16.31
C ILE A 197 1.76 6.96 16.38
N VAL A 198 2.84 7.33 15.68
CA VAL A 198 3.34 8.70 15.60
C VAL A 198 2.28 9.63 14.99
N ALA A 199 1.62 9.19 13.92
CA ALA A 199 0.54 9.94 13.30
C ALA A 199 -0.65 10.11 14.25
N LYS A 200 -1.06 9.05 14.95
CA LYS A 200 -2.15 9.12 15.92
C LYS A 200 -1.86 10.14 17.01
N GLU A 201 -0.64 10.13 17.56
CA GLU A 201 -0.25 11.09 18.59
C GLU A 201 -0.24 12.53 18.07
N PHE A 202 0.27 12.75 16.85
CA PHE A 202 0.22 14.04 16.17
C PHE A 202 -1.23 14.55 15.99
N LEU A 203 -2.16 13.65 15.65
CA LEU A 203 -3.56 14.00 15.47
C LEU A 203 -4.30 14.23 16.79
N MET A 204 -3.91 13.57 17.88
CA MET A 204 -4.55 13.73 19.19
C MET A 204 -4.09 15.02 19.91
N ASN A 205 -2.81 15.38 19.81
CA ASN A 205 -2.26 16.51 20.56
C ASN A 205 -2.33 17.80 19.74
N GLU A 206 -3.14 18.79 20.13
CA GLU A 206 -3.15 20.11 19.48
C GLU A 206 -1.92 20.97 19.84
N GLN A 207 -1.34 20.77 21.03
CA GLN A 207 -0.32 21.64 21.63
C GLN A 207 1.11 21.09 21.51
N ALA A 208 1.30 19.79 21.27
CA ALA A 208 2.60 19.13 21.15
C ALA A 208 3.08 19.02 19.68
N ASN A 209 2.76 20.01 18.85
CA ASN A 209 2.95 19.93 17.39
C ASN A 209 4.22 20.62 16.88
N SER A 210 5.17 20.98 17.76
CA SER A 210 6.47 21.42 17.28
C SER A 210 7.26 20.23 16.72
N LYS A 211 7.93 20.39 15.58
CA LYS A 211 8.80 19.36 14.97
C LYS A 211 9.78 18.74 16.00
N ASN A 212 10.24 19.56 16.94
CA ASN A 212 11.17 19.15 17.99
C ASN A 212 10.52 18.16 18.97
N SER A 213 9.26 18.36 19.35
CA SER A 213 8.58 17.48 20.30
C SER A 213 8.36 16.05 19.78
N ILE A 214 8.08 15.86 18.49
CA ILE A 214 7.96 14.51 17.89
C ILE A 214 9.33 13.84 17.85
N ALA A 215 10.38 14.55 17.43
CA ALA A 215 11.74 14.02 17.39
C ALA A 215 12.26 13.65 18.79
N GLU A 216 11.93 14.45 19.81
CA GLU A 216 12.27 14.21 21.21
C GLU A 216 11.54 13.01 21.80
N LYS A 217 10.26 12.81 21.47
CA LYS A 217 9.46 11.67 21.95
C LYS A 217 9.85 10.35 21.31
N TYR A 218 10.33 10.38 20.06
CA TYR A 218 10.69 9.19 19.29
C TYR A 218 12.18 9.18 18.89
N PRO A 219 13.10 9.16 19.87
CA PRO A 219 14.54 9.22 19.59
C PRO A 219 15.08 7.96 18.92
N CYS A 220 14.34 6.84 18.98
CA CYS A 220 14.66 5.59 18.30
C CYS A 220 14.44 5.65 16.78
N CYS A 221 13.62 6.58 16.30
CA CYS A 221 13.36 6.78 14.88
C CYS A 221 14.49 7.62 14.24
N LEU A 222 14.84 7.32 12.99
CA LEU A 222 15.90 8.02 12.28
C LEU A 222 15.49 9.46 11.95
N SER A 223 14.26 9.66 11.46
CA SER A 223 13.71 10.96 11.09
C SER A 223 12.18 10.95 11.18
N PRO A 224 11.59 10.90 12.39
CA PRO A 224 10.15 10.69 12.58
C PRO A 224 9.29 11.78 11.93
N VAL A 225 9.76 13.03 11.89
CA VAL A 225 9.06 14.15 11.24
C VAL A 225 9.04 13.99 9.72
N GLU A 226 10.15 13.58 9.11
CA GLU A 226 10.22 13.38 7.66
C GLU A 226 9.42 12.14 7.23
N ASP A 227 9.46 11.07 8.02
CA ASP A 227 8.62 9.89 7.77
C ASP A 227 7.13 10.21 7.96
N LEU A 228 6.76 11.08 8.90
CA LEU A 228 5.39 11.60 9.03
C LEU A 228 4.95 12.42 7.81
N LYS A 229 5.82 13.31 7.28
CA LYS A 229 5.52 14.06 6.05
C LYS A 229 5.32 13.14 4.85
N LYS A 230 6.15 12.09 4.70
CA LYS A 230 5.96 11.06 3.67
C LYS A 230 4.64 10.33 3.86
N GLY A 231 4.28 10.02 5.12
CA GLY A 231 2.98 9.47 5.46
C GLY A 231 1.83 10.36 4.99
N ILE A 232 1.87 11.66 5.28
CA ILE A 232 0.85 12.62 4.84
C ILE A 232 0.79 12.72 3.30
N GLN A 233 1.94 12.70 2.62
CA GLN A 233 1.97 12.62 1.16
C GLN A 233 1.26 11.35 0.66
N PHE A 234 1.59 10.20 1.22
CA PHE A 234 0.94 8.94 0.89
C PHE A 234 -0.56 8.98 1.15
N TRP A 235 -1.01 9.54 2.27
CA TRP A 235 -2.43 9.75 2.55
C TRP A 235 -3.12 10.55 1.44
N ASN A 236 -2.51 11.65 0.98
CA ASN A 236 -3.08 12.46 -0.09
C ASN A 236 -3.24 11.65 -1.39
N GLU A 237 -2.25 10.82 -1.73
CA GLU A 237 -2.31 9.92 -2.89
C GLU A 237 -3.39 8.83 -2.73
N ILE A 238 -3.54 8.25 -1.53
CA ILE A 238 -4.61 7.31 -1.20
C ILE A 238 -5.98 7.97 -1.33
N VAL A 239 -6.16 9.21 -0.88
CA VAL A 239 -7.42 9.94 -1.04
C VAL A 239 -7.78 10.13 -2.52
N LEU A 240 -6.79 10.39 -3.39
CA LEU A 240 -7.02 10.46 -4.84
C LEU A 240 -7.46 9.11 -5.39
N MET A 241 -6.77 8.03 -5.01
CA MET A 241 -7.13 6.66 -5.39
C MET A 241 -8.56 6.30 -4.93
N VAL A 242 -8.91 6.61 -3.68
CA VAL A 242 -10.25 6.34 -3.11
C VAL A 242 -11.34 7.13 -3.83
N LYS A 243 -11.09 8.39 -4.18
CA LYS A 243 -12.03 9.21 -4.96
C LYS A 243 -12.26 8.63 -6.35
N GLU A 244 -11.22 8.10 -6.99
CA GLU A 244 -11.37 7.41 -8.27
C GLU A 244 -12.19 6.13 -8.14
N LEU A 245 -11.88 5.29 -7.14
CA LEU A 245 -12.67 4.08 -6.89
C LEU A 245 -14.15 4.42 -6.61
N GLY A 246 -14.40 5.51 -5.89
CA GLY A 246 -15.74 6.01 -5.62
C GLY A 246 -16.46 6.52 -6.87
N SER A 247 -15.77 7.25 -7.75
CA SER A 247 -16.35 7.75 -9.01
C SER A 247 -16.77 6.61 -9.96
N GLN A 248 -16.10 5.46 -9.84
CA GLN A 248 -16.38 4.25 -10.59
C GLN A 248 -17.36 3.29 -9.87
N ASN A 249 -17.86 3.65 -8.69
CA ASN A 249 -18.71 2.80 -7.83
C ASN A 249 -18.07 1.45 -7.46
N LEU A 250 -16.75 1.39 -7.38
CA LEU A 250 -16.02 0.17 -6.98
C LEU A 250 -15.97 0.00 -5.47
N ILE A 251 -16.12 1.08 -4.69
CA ILE A 251 -16.15 1.05 -3.23
C ILE A 251 -17.48 1.57 -2.69
N ASP A 252 -17.76 1.25 -1.44
CA ASP A 252 -18.95 1.71 -0.72
C ASP A 252 -18.95 3.23 -0.51
N GLU A 253 -20.12 3.88 -0.66
CA GLU A 253 -20.27 5.33 -0.45
C GLU A 253 -19.87 5.74 0.97
N GLY A 254 -20.12 4.88 1.97
CA GLY A 254 -19.72 5.10 3.35
C GLY A 254 -18.20 5.16 3.51
N ALA A 255 -17.46 4.29 2.79
CA ALA A 255 -16.00 4.33 2.79
C ALA A 255 -15.48 5.65 2.18
N LEU A 256 -16.03 6.06 1.03
CA LEU A 256 -15.67 7.34 0.41
C LEU A 256 -15.93 8.52 1.36
N ALA A 257 -17.09 8.55 2.01
CA ALA A 257 -17.45 9.61 2.95
C ALA A 257 -16.49 9.68 4.15
N GLN A 258 -16.08 8.52 4.70
CA GLN A 258 -15.10 8.46 5.79
C GLN A 258 -13.75 9.05 5.36
N PHE A 259 -13.25 8.72 4.17
CA PHE A 259 -12.00 9.27 3.66
C PHE A 259 -12.08 10.78 3.40
N VAL A 260 -13.19 11.28 2.87
CA VAL A 260 -13.39 12.73 2.65
C VAL A 260 -13.42 13.49 3.99
N SER A 261 -14.13 12.96 4.99
CA SER A 261 -14.15 13.53 6.34
C SER A 261 -12.76 13.55 6.98
N ALA A 262 -12.05 12.43 6.93
CA ALA A 262 -10.70 12.31 7.47
C ALA A 262 -9.68 13.21 6.74
N ASP A 263 -9.78 13.37 5.42
CA ASP A 263 -8.94 14.29 4.64
C ASP A 263 -9.14 15.75 5.07
N ALA A 264 -10.40 16.17 5.26
CA ALA A 264 -10.71 17.50 5.77
C ALA A 264 -10.18 17.72 7.20
N PHE A 265 -10.24 16.69 8.04
CA PHE A 265 -9.67 16.70 9.39
C PHE A 265 -8.14 16.85 9.37
N LEU A 266 -7.45 16.02 8.59
CA LEU A 266 -5.98 16.04 8.49
C LEU A 266 -5.46 17.38 7.99
N LYS A 267 -6.09 17.96 6.96
CA LYS A 267 -5.70 19.27 6.38
C LYS A 267 -5.73 20.40 7.40
N LYS A 268 -6.69 20.39 8.32
CA LYS A 268 -6.76 21.40 9.40
C LYS A 268 -5.56 21.27 10.36
N ARG A 269 -5.07 20.05 10.60
CA ARG A 269 -3.98 19.74 11.53
C ARG A 269 -2.60 19.87 10.89
N GLN A 270 -2.45 19.63 9.59
CA GLN A 270 -1.18 19.68 8.88
C GLN A 270 -0.49 21.06 8.90
N SER A 271 -1.26 22.15 9.03
CA SER A 271 -0.74 23.51 9.16
C SER A 271 0.28 23.66 10.30
N SER A 272 0.16 22.84 11.35
CA SER A 272 1.07 22.82 12.50
C SER A 272 2.41 22.11 12.26
N LEU A 273 2.54 21.35 11.16
CA LEU A 273 3.74 20.59 10.83
C LEU A 273 4.77 21.41 10.00
N HIS A 274 4.40 22.62 9.57
CA HIS A 274 5.25 23.49 8.73
C HIS A 274 6.28 24.29 9.51
#